data_AF-A0A2V2UDU2-F1
#
_entry.id   AF-A0A2V2UDU2-F1
#
_cell.length_a   1.000
_cell.length_b   1.000
_cell.length_c   1.000
_cell.angle_alpha   90.00
_cell.angle_beta   90.00
_cell.angle_gamma   90.00
#
_symmetry.space_group_name_H-M   'P 1'
#
loop_
_entity.id
_entity.type
_entity.pdbx_description
1 polymer ?
#
loop_
_entity_poly.entity_id
_entity_poly.type
_entity_poly.pdbx_seq_one_letter_code
_entity_poly.pdbx_strand_id
1 'polypeptide(L)'
;MNDIYLNWKKISRILPKVRRFALDRIPTMDEIREILDASDIRSKALTLVLISSGIREGAVEMLRFGDYSQIRKDSQIVAGRLVIYAGEPEQYVAFVTFEACAAIDKYLEFRKKHGENINNSSPLFRDAFDPILPTENDESGKIVKDMTAHSIRQHYNRLLRSPGIRKEKRRRHEFSVHGFRKYFKTRAEQSGMKPINVEILMGHSVGISDSYYRPTENELLQDYLKATDALTMSREKQLRHEVEKLRVENGEIDIMKKNYLDMKLSLENKDEQVGRLSDTVAVLSDQYNLLVTEIERLKK
;
A
#
# COMPACT_ATOMS: atom_id res chain seq x y z
N MET A 1 -7.48 32.98 59.20
CA MET A 1 -7.15 32.28 57.94
C MET A 1 -8.28 31.29 57.71
N ASN A 2 -9.26 31.64 56.87
CA ASN A 2 -10.46 30.81 56.67
C ASN A 2 -10.21 29.89 55.48
N ASP A 3 -9.79 28.66 55.75
CA ASP A 3 -9.69 27.62 54.72
C ASP A 3 -11.11 27.13 54.38
N ILE A 4 -11.63 27.63 53.26
CA ILE A 4 -12.91 27.19 52.71
C ILE A 4 -12.70 25.82 52.08
N TYR A 5 -13.33 24.80 52.66
CA TYR A 5 -13.37 23.45 52.11
C TYR A 5 -14.22 23.40 50.82
N LEU A 6 -13.56 23.56 49.67
CA LEU A 6 -14.20 23.46 48.36
C LEU A 6 -14.43 21.99 47.97
N ASN A 7 -15.68 21.66 47.66
CA ASN A 7 -16.04 20.32 47.17
C ASN A 7 -15.68 20.16 45.68
N TRP A 8 -14.41 19.84 45.45
CA TRP A 8 -13.83 19.67 44.11
C TRP A 8 -14.60 18.69 43.21
N LYS A 9 -15.27 17.67 43.77
CA LYS A 9 -16.09 16.72 42.99
C LYS A 9 -17.33 17.37 42.37
N LYS A 10 -17.95 18.34 43.05
CA LYS A 10 -19.09 19.09 42.51
C LYS A 10 -18.63 20.10 41.46
N ILE A 11 -17.55 20.82 41.76
CA ILE A 11 -16.95 21.80 40.84
C ILE A 11 -16.51 21.13 39.52
N SER A 12 -15.87 19.96 39.59
CA SER A 12 -15.44 19.21 38.40
C SER A 12 -16.58 18.70 37.51
N ARG A 13 -17.82 18.62 38.02
CA ARG A 13 -19.01 18.23 37.24
C ARG A 13 -19.62 19.42 36.49
N ILE A 14 -19.41 20.63 36.98
CA ILE A 14 -19.93 21.89 36.41
C ILE A 14 -18.97 22.44 35.36
N LEU A 15 -17.66 22.26 35.57
CA LEU A 15 -16.66 22.66 34.59
C LEU A 15 -16.82 21.85 33.29
N PRO A 16 -16.76 22.49 32.11
CA PRO A 16 -16.76 21.79 30.84
C PRO A 16 -15.61 20.78 30.83
N LYS A 17 -15.91 19.53 30.49
CA LYS A 17 -14.89 18.49 30.40
C LYS A 17 -13.82 18.97 29.43
N VAL A 18 -12.60 19.19 29.93
CA VAL A 18 -11.44 19.43 29.06
C VAL A 18 -11.45 18.33 28.01
N ARG A 19 -11.44 18.71 26.72
CA ARG A 19 -11.34 17.76 25.61
C ARG A 19 -10.04 16.97 25.79
N ARG A 20 -10.14 15.80 26.44
CA ARG A 20 -9.05 14.84 26.49
C ARG A 20 -9.06 14.11 25.17
N PHE A 21 -8.30 14.61 24.20
CA PHE A 21 -8.02 13.85 22.99
C PHE A 21 -7.43 12.51 23.41
N ALA A 22 -8.02 11.41 22.93
CA ALA A 22 -7.36 10.13 23.05
C ALA A 22 -6.04 10.25 22.29
N LEU A 23 -4.92 9.96 22.97
CA LEU A 23 -3.58 9.88 22.39
C LEU A 23 -3.47 8.62 21.50
N ASP A 24 -4.47 8.39 20.65
CA ASP A 24 -4.50 7.27 19.71
C ASP A 24 -3.53 7.61 18.58
N ARG A 25 -2.30 7.10 18.68
CA ARG A 25 -1.24 7.30 17.69
C ARG A 25 -1.49 6.48 16.44
N ILE A 26 -0.95 6.97 15.33
CA ILE A 26 -0.91 6.23 14.07
C ILE A 26 0.18 5.15 14.21
N PRO A 27 -0.10 3.88 13.86
CA PRO A 27 0.92 2.85 13.84
C PRO A 27 1.96 3.13 12.75
N THR A 28 3.20 2.71 12.98
CA THR A 28 4.24 2.74 11.93
C THR A 28 4.05 1.58 10.94
N MET A 29 4.70 1.68 9.77
CA MET A 29 4.72 0.58 8.80
C MET A 29 5.31 -0.70 9.39
N ASP A 30 6.39 -0.58 10.16
CA ASP A 30 7.06 -1.76 10.74
C ASP A 30 6.21 -2.41 11.82
N GLU A 31 5.51 -1.63 12.66
CA GLU A 31 4.53 -2.19 13.60
C GLU A 31 3.38 -2.91 12.89
N ILE A 32 2.89 -2.38 11.76
CA ILE A 32 1.87 -3.09 10.97
C ILE A 32 2.44 -4.41 10.45
N ARG A 33 3.69 -4.43 9.97
CA ARG A 33 4.35 -5.67 9.52
C ARG A 33 4.48 -6.68 10.66
N GLU A 34 4.93 -6.25 11.84
CA GLU A 34 4.99 -7.10 13.03
C GLU A 34 3.61 -7.66 13.42
N ILE A 35 2.54 -6.85 13.30
CA ILE A 35 1.16 -7.31 13.51
C ILE A 35 0.78 -8.38 12.48
N LEU A 36 1.13 -8.18 11.20
CA LEU A 36 0.85 -9.13 10.13
C LEU A 36 1.66 -10.43 10.29
N ASP A 37 2.89 -10.37 10.81
CA ASP A 37 3.72 -11.54 11.06
C ASP A 37 3.21 -12.36 12.25
N ALA A 38 2.69 -11.69 13.28
CA ALA A 38 2.04 -12.33 14.42
C ALA A 38 0.60 -12.82 14.14
N SER A 39 0.02 -12.48 12.98
CA SER A 39 -1.39 -12.72 12.66
C SER A 39 -1.66 -14.11 12.09
N ASP A 40 -2.76 -14.72 12.52
CA ASP A 40 -3.37 -15.86 11.81
C ASP A 40 -3.97 -15.40 10.45
N ILE A 41 -4.44 -16.35 9.64
CA ILE A 41 -4.95 -16.06 8.29
C ILE A 41 -6.11 -15.05 8.29
N ARG A 42 -7.01 -15.14 9.29
CA ARG A 42 -8.15 -14.25 9.46
C ARG A 42 -7.71 -12.84 9.86
N SER A 43 -6.80 -12.75 10.83
CA SER A 43 -6.25 -11.49 11.35
C SER A 43 -5.44 -10.76 10.29
N LYS A 44 -4.68 -11.50 9.48
CA LYS A 44 -3.91 -10.96 8.36
C LYS A 44 -4.84 -10.31 7.34
N ALA A 45 -5.88 -11.02 6.90
CA ALA A 45 -6.90 -10.47 5.99
C ALA A 45 -7.60 -9.25 6.61
N LEU A 46 -8.05 -9.33 7.86
CA LEU A 46 -8.74 -8.23 8.53
C LEU A 46 -7.85 -7.00 8.69
N THR A 47 -6.59 -7.18 9.09
CA THR A 47 -5.63 -6.08 9.28
C THR A 47 -5.42 -5.35 7.95
N LEU A 48 -5.16 -6.09 6.87
CA LEU A 48 -4.96 -5.54 5.53
C LEU A 48 -6.19 -4.76 5.03
N VAL A 49 -7.40 -5.27 5.29
CA VAL A 49 -8.64 -4.54 4.98
C VAL A 49 -8.73 -3.23 5.77
N LEU A 50 -8.54 -3.27 7.09
CA LEU A 50 -8.68 -2.08 7.93
C LEU A 50 -7.67 -0.97 7.58
N ILE A 51 -6.41 -1.33 7.27
CA ILE A 51 -5.37 -0.35 6.94
C ILE A 51 -5.52 0.23 5.52
N SER A 52 -6.05 -0.54 4.57
CA SER A 52 -6.14 -0.12 3.16
C SER A 52 -7.47 0.53 2.79
N SER A 53 -8.56 0.22 3.49
CA SER A 53 -9.87 0.83 3.25
C SER A 53 -10.23 1.97 4.19
N GLY A 54 -9.58 2.01 5.35
CA GLY A 54 -9.89 2.98 6.38
C GLY A 54 -11.30 2.86 6.96
N ILE A 55 -12.03 1.75 6.76
CA ILE A 55 -13.38 1.56 7.31
C ILE A 55 -13.37 1.59 8.85
N ARG A 56 -14.52 1.88 9.45
CA ARG A 56 -14.69 1.75 10.91
C ARG A 56 -14.68 0.28 11.28
N GLU A 57 -14.13 -0.08 12.43
CA GLU A 57 -14.11 -1.48 12.87
C GLU A 57 -15.51 -2.07 13.04
N GLY A 58 -16.50 -1.24 13.40
CA GLY A 58 -17.91 -1.67 13.50
C GLY A 58 -18.57 -1.96 12.16
N ALA A 59 -18.02 -1.50 11.03
CA ALA A 59 -18.53 -1.84 9.71
C ALA A 59 -18.28 -3.31 9.34
N VAL A 60 -17.26 -3.94 9.93
CA VAL A 60 -16.87 -5.32 9.64
C VAL A 60 -17.98 -6.32 9.97
N GLU A 61 -18.76 -6.04 11.01
CA GLU A 61 -19.87 -6.89 11.46
C GLU A 61 -20.98 -7.00 10.41
N MET A 62 -21.21 -5.93 9.64
CA MET A 62 -22.24 -5.86 8.59
C MET A 62 -21.75 -6.38 7.24
N LEU A 63 -20.44 -6.44 7.01
CA LEU A 63 -19.88 -6.85 5.71
C LEU A 63 -20.21 -8.31 5.37
N ARG A 64 -20.83 -8.51 4.21
CA ARG A 64 -21.12 -9.83 3.63
C ARG A 64 -20.17 -10.13 2.47
N PHE A 65 -20.09 -11.40 2.09
CA PHE A 65 -19.31 -11.82 0.94
C PHE A 65 -19.78 -11.13 -0.36
N GLY A 66 -21.09 -10.92 -0.51
CA GLY A 66 -21.66 -10.21 -1.66
C GLY A 66 -21.26 -8.73 -1.76
N ASP A 67 -20.78 -8.13 -0.67
CA ASP A 67 -20.35 -6.72 -0.64
C ASP A 67 -18.91 -6.53 -1.14
N TYR A 68 -18.17 -7.62 -1.31
CA TYR A 68 -16.78 -7.61 -1.77
C TYR A 68 -16.69 -8.05 -3.23
N SER A 69 -15.96 -7.28 -4.03
CA SER A 69 -15.60 -7.66 -5.40
C SER A 69 -14.18 -7.23 -5.76
N GLN A 70 -13.56 -7.94 -6.69
CA GLN A 70 -12.24 -7.59 -7.20
C GLN A 70 -12.36 -6.64 -8.39
N ILE A 71 -11.49 -5.63 -8.41
CA ILE A 71 -11.34 -4.72 -9.54
C ILE A 71 -10.15 -5.19 -10.35
N ARG A 72 -10.39 -5.51 -11.62
CA ARG A 72 -9.37 -6.03 -12.54
C ARG A 72 -9.09 -5.05 -13.67
N LYS A 73 -7.81 -4.92 -14.03
CA LYS A 73 -7.33 -4.23 -15.22
C LYS A 73 -6.36 -5.17 -15.93
N ASP A 74 -6.57 -5.43 -17.22
CA ASP A 74 -5.73 -6.34 -18.02
C ASP A 74 -5.52 -7.72 -17.35
N SER A 75 -6.60 -8.29 -16.83
CA SER A 75 -6.64 -9.56 -16.07
C SER A 75 -5.91 -9.57 -14.71
N GLN A 76 -5.30 -8.46 -14.30
CA GLN A 76 -4.64 -8.31 -13.00
C GLN A 76 -5.55 -7.61 -12.00
N ILE A 77 -5.53 -8.07 -10.74
CA ILE A 77 -6.25 -7.42 -9.65
C ILE A 77 -5.49 -6.16 -9.26
N VAL A 78 -6.11 -5.00 -9.46
CA VAL A 78 -5.50 -3.70 -9.11
C VAL A 78 -5.95 -3.20 -7.74
N ALA A 79 -7.18 -3.52 -7.36
CA ALA A 79 -7.79 -3.18 -6.07
C ALA A 79 -8.98 -4.11 -5.78
N GLY A 80 -9.54 -4.03 -4.60
CA GLY A 80 -10.85 -4.59 -4.27
C GLY A 80 -11.84 -3.48 -3.93
N ARG A 81 -13.12 -3.78 -4.10
CA ARG A 81 -14.25 -2.91 -3.79
C ARG A 81 -15.02 -3.51 -2.62
N LEU A 82 -15.43 -2.66 -1.70
CA LEU A 82 -16.31 -2.99 -0.58
C LEU A 82 -17.52 -2.04 -0.58
N VAL A 83 -18.72 -2.59 -0.46
CA VAL A 83 -19.93 -1.82 -0.14
C VAL A 83 -20.12 -1.85 1.37
N ILE A 84 -19.94 -0.70 2.01
CA ILE A 84 -20.07 -0.58 3.46
C ILE A 84 -21.50 -0.17 3.80
N TYR A 85 -22.10 -0.81 4.80
CA TYR A 85 -23.50 -0.61 5.21
C TYR A 85 -24.47 -0.79 4.04
N ALA A 86 -24.31 -1.88 3.28
CA ALA A 86 -25.14 -2.17 2.11
C ALA A 86 -26.63 -2.19 2.46
N GLY A 87 -27.43 -1.39 1.75
CA GLY A 87 -28.87 -1.25 1.98
C GLY A 87 -29.27 -0.23 3.05
N GLU A 88 -28.31 0.38 3.76
CA GLU A 88 -28.57 1.41 4.76
C GLU A 88 -28.43 2.84 4.19
N PRO A 89 -29.04 3.86 4.80
CA PRO A 89 -28.86 5.27 4.39
C PRO A 89 -27.41 5.73 4.40
N GLU A 90 -26.58 5.17 5.30
CA GLU A 90 -25.16 5.47 5.43
C GLU A 90 -24.27 4.65 4.49
N GLN A 91 -24.83 4.01 3.46
CA GLN A 91 -24.06 3.19 2.51
C GLN A 91 -22.97 4.02 1.81
N TYR A 92 -21.75 3.48 1.75
CA TYR A 92 -20.65 4.08 0.98
C TYR A 92 -19.72 3.00 0.40
N VAL A 93 -18.93 3.38 -0.60
CA VAL A 93 -17.92 2.50 -1.20
C VAL A 93 -16.57 2.74 -0.54
N ALA A 94 -15.84 1.66 -0.27
CA ALA A 94 -14.45 1.70 0.11
C ALA A 94 -13.64 0.79 -0.82
N PHE A 95 -12.35 1.04 -0.91
CA PHE A 95 -11.43 0.20 -1.69
C PHE A 95 -10.41 -0.48 -0.79
N VAL A 96 -9.86 -1.60 -1.25
CA VAL A 96 -8.76 -2.31 -0.58
C VAL A 96 -7.64 -2.59 -1.57
N THR A 97 -6.41 -2.76 -1.08
CA THR A 97 -5.25 -3.08 -1.93
C THR A 97 -5.37 -4.48 -2.52
N PHE A 98 -4.68 -4.75 -3.63
CA PHE A 98 -4.58 -6.09 -4.21
C PHE A 98 -4.05 -7.14 -3.20
N GLU A 99 -3.16 -6.73 -2.29
CA GLU A 99 -2.65 -7.56 -1.19
C GLU A 99 -3.78 -7.96 -0.23
N ALA A 100 -4.64 -7.02 0.13
CA ALA A 100 -5.83 -7.30 0.94
C ALA A 100 -6.80 -8.24 0.21
N CYS A 101 -6.99 -8.08 -1.11
CA CYS A 101 -7.80 -9.01 -1.91
C CYS A 101 -7.26 -10.44 -1.81
N ALA A 102 -5.96 -10.62 -2.03
CA ALA A 102 -5.32 -11.93 -1.94
C ALA A 102 -5.47 -12.55 -0.54
N ALA A 103 -5.36 -11.74 0.52
CA ALA A 103 -5.56 -12.21 1.88
C ALA A 103 -7.01 -12.59 2.19
N ILE A 104 -7.99 -11.82 1.70
CA ILE A 104 -9.42 -12.15 1.78
C ILE A 104 -9.69 -13.48 1.08
N ASP A 105 -9.23 -13.66 -0.15
CA ASP A 105 -9.46 -14.88 -0.93
C ASP A 105 -8.90 -16.10 -0.21
N LYS A 106 -7.66 -16.00 0.29
CA LYS A 106 -7.00 -17.07 1.06
C LYS A 106 -7.79 -17.42 2.33
N TYR A 107 -8.35 -16.42 3.00
CA TYR A 107 -9.18 -16.60 4.19
C TYR A 107 -10.52 -17.27 3.86
N LEU A 108 -11.18 -16.87 2.77
CA LEU A 108 -12.42 -17.50 2.30
C LEU A 108 -12.18 -18.94 1.86
N GLU A 109 -11.07 -19.23 1.19
CA GLU A 109 -10.67 -20.59 0.82
C GLU A 109 -10.42 -21.43 2.08
N PHE A 110 -9.75 -20.88 3.09
CA PHE A 110 -9.56 -21.53 4.39
C PHE A 110 -10.91 -21.89 5.02
N ARG A 111 -11.88 -20.97 5.07
CA ARG A 111 -13.22 -21.27 5.60
C ARG A 111 -13.92 -22.40 4.85
N LYS A 112 -13.88 -22.37 3.51
CA LYS A 112 -14.43 -23.44 2.66
C LYS A 112 -13.78 -24.80 2.91
N LYS A 113 -12.45 -24.84 3.05
CA LYS A 113 -11.70 -26.07 3.37
C LYS A 113 -12.08 -26.68 4.72
N HIS A 114 -12.61 -25.87 5.65
CA HIS A 114 -13.07 -26.33 6.96
C HIS A 114 -14.61 -26.49 7.02
N GLY A 115 -15.25 -26.75 5.87
CA GLY A 115 -16.65 -27.17 5.78
C GLY A 115 -17.66 -26.03 5.71
N GLU A 116 -17.24 -24.76 5.67
CA GLU A 116 -18.18 -23.64 5.58
C GLU A 116 -18.68 -23.43 4.15
N ASN A 117 -19.99 -23.50 3.95
CA ASN A 117 -20.63 -23.16 2.68
C ASN A 117 -20.88 -21.64 2.56
N ILE A 118 -19.97 -20.93 1.89
CA ILE A 118 -20.02 -19.47 1.75
C ILE A 118 -20.90 -19.07 0.57
N ASN A 119 -21.91 -18.26 0.86
CA ASN A 119 -22.80 -17.61 -0.11
C ASN A 119 -22.74 -16.07 0.04
N ASN A 120 -23.48 -15.33 -0.80
CA ASN A 120 -23.45 -13.86 -0.80
C ASN A 120 -23.90 -13.21 0.52
N SER A 121 -24.76 -13.88 1.30
CA SER A 121 -25.24 -13.39 2.61
C SER A 121 -24.37 -13.86 3.78
N SER A 122 -23.34 -14.67 3.53
CA SER A 122 -22.39 -15.09 4.55
C SER A 122 -21.52 -13.91 4.98
N PRO A 123 -21.12 -13.80 6.25
CA PRO A 123 -20.25 -12.72 6.69
C PRO A 123 -18.91 -12.78 5.98
N LEU A 124 -18.38 -11.62 5.57
CA LEU A 124 -17.04 -11.54 5.01
C LEU A 124 -16.00 -11.95 6.07
N PHE A 125 -16.19 -11.51 7.32
CA PHE A 125 -15.41 -11.91 8.49
C PHE A 125 -16.32 -12.49 9.58
N ARG A 126 -16.21 -13.80 9.82
CA ARG A 126 -16.79 -14.47 10.98
C ARG A 126 -15.92 -14.37 12.23
N ASP A 127 -16.53 -14.60 13.39
CA ASP A 127 -15.84 -14.75 14.66
C ASP A 127 -14.96 -16.02 14.68
N ALA A 128 -14.04 -16.08 15.65
CA ALA A 128 -13.10 -17.18 15.80
C ALA A 128 -13.83 -18.54 15.87
N PHE A 129 -13.25 -19.53 15.21
CA PHE A 129 -13.77 -20.90 15.18
C PHE A 129 -12.63 -21.91 15.25
N ASP A 130 -12.96 -23.11 15.70
CA ASP A 130 -12.02 -24.21 15.76
C ASP A 130 -11.98 -24.92 14.39
N PRO A 131 -10.85 -24.91 13.67
CA PRO A 131 -10.73 -25.57 12.38
C PRO A 131 -10.70 -27.10 12.47
N ILE A 132 -10.40 -27.68 13.65
CA ILE A 132 -10.30 -29.14 13.81
C ILE A 132 -11.70 -29.76 13.93
N LEU A 133 -12.64 -29.03 14.53
CA LEU A 133 -14.02 -29.46 14.63
C LEU A 133 -14.72 -29.21 13.29
N PRO A 134 -15.28 -30.25 12.64
CA PRO A 134 -16.06 -30.06 11.43
C PRO A 134 -17.14 -29.01 11.69
N THR A 135 -17.19 -27.98 10.85
CA THR A 135 -18.34 -27.09 10.78
C THR A 135 -19.45 -27.84 10.01
N GLU A 136 -19.83 -29.02 10.49
CA GLU A 136 -20.98 -29.73 9.94
C GLU A 136 -22.24 -28.93 10.31
N ASN A 137 -23.14 -28.81 9.35
CA ASN A 137 -24.54 -28.48 9.60
C ASN A 137 -25.17 -29.65 10.36
N ASP A 138 -24.71 -29.88 11.58
CA ASP A 138 -25.22 -30.92 12.46
C ASP A 138 -26.27 -30.32 13.37
N GLU A 139 -27.14 -31.21 13.84
CA GLU A 139 -28.23 -31.02 14.81
C GLU A 139 -27.77 -30.35 16.14
N SER A 140 -26.48 -30.02 16.27
CA SER A 140 -25.82 -29.27 17.35
C SER A 140 -25.54 -27.77 17.06
N GLY A 141 -25.92 -27.22 15.91
CA GLY A 141 -26.20 -25.77 15.72
C GLY A 141 -25.10 -24.74 16.02
N LYS A 142 -23.83 -24.94 15.62
CA LYS A 142 -22.82 -23.86 15.68
C LYS A 142 -22.99 -22.88 14.50
N ILE A 143 -23.93 -21.93 14.67
CA ILE A 143 -24.22 -20.82 13.75
C ILE A 143 -22.92 -20.05 13.40
N VAL A 144 -22.67 -19.77 12.11
CA VAL A 144 -21.63 -18.84 11.68
C VAL A 144 -21.92 -17.49 12.31
N LYS A 145 -21.06 -17.02 13.23
CA LYS A 145 -21.25 -15.76 13.95
C LYS A 145 -20.48 -14.63 13.28
N ASP A 146 -21.12 -13.48 13.14
CA ASP A 146 -20.48 -12.26 12.66
C ASP A 146 -19.41 -11.78 13.64
N MET A 147 -18.32 -11.24 13.12
CA MET A 147 -17.25 -10.68 13.94
C MET A 147 -17.65 -9.28 14.45
N THR A 148 -18.18 -9.21 15.67
CA THR A 148 -18.66 -7.94 16.26
C THR A 148 -17.54 -6.94 16.51
N ALA A 149 -17.86 -5.64 16.53
CA ALA A 149 -16.90 -4.59 16.89
C ALA A 149 -16.22 -4.82 18.25
N HIS A 150 -16.91 -5.47 19.20
CA HIS A 150 -16.33 -5.87 20.48
C HIS A 150 -15.31 -6.99 20.31
N SER A 151 -15.64 -8.03 19.55
CA SER A 151 -14.74 -9.15 19.24
C SER A 151 -13.47 -8.65 18.55
N ILE A 152 -13.57 -7.71 17.60
CA ILE A 152 -12.41 -7.09 16.94
C ILE A 152 -11.48 -6.43 17.96
N ARG A 153 -12.04 -5.60 18.84
CA ARG A 153 -11.25 -4.88 19.86
C ARG A 153 -10.57 -5.85 20.83
N GLN A 154 -11.27 -6.88 21.29
CA GLN A 154 -10.68 -7.91 22.16
C GLN A 154 -9.57 -8.68 21.47
N HIS A 155 -9.79 -9.03 20.21
CA HIS A 155 -8.82 -9.73 19.37
C HIS A 155 -7.52 -8.93 19.24
N TYR A 156 -7.59 -7.66 18.79
CA TYR A 156 -6.39 -6.83 18.67
C TYR A 156 -5.74 -6.50 20.03
N ASN A 157 -6.52 -6.34 21.11
CA ASN A 157 -5.95 -6.16 22.45
C ASN A 157 -5.05 -7.33 22.89
N ARG A 158 -5.32 -8.55 22.38
CA ARG A 158 -4.50 -9.75 22.60
C ARG A 158 -3.37 -9.84 21.59
N LEU A 159 -3.69 -9.71 20.30
CA LEU A 159 -2.73 -9.83 19.19
C LEU A 159 -1.53 -8.88 19.37
N LEU A 160 -1.78 -7.63 19.78
CA LEU A 160 -0.74 -6.61 19.95
C LEU A 160 0.25 -6.89 21.09
N ARG A 161 0.00 -7.89 21.93
CA ARG A 161 0.96 -8.32 22.96
C ARG A 161 2.09 -9.15 22.37
N SER A 162 1.80 -9.94 21.33
CA SER A 162 2.77 -10.84 20.68
C SER A 162 3.99 -10.08 20.13
N PRO A 163 3.83 -9.01 19.31
CA PRO A 163 4.96 -8.21 18.84
C PRO A 163 5.52 -7.23 19.89
N GLY A 164 5.04 -7.26 21.13
CA GLY A 164 5.52 -6.34 22.19
C GLY A 164 5.03 -4.89 22.06
N ILE A 165 4.20 -4.56 21.07
CA ILE A 165 3.55 -3.25 20.90
C ILE A 165 2.73 -2.89 22.15
N ARG A 166 2.07 -3.89 22.76
CA ARG A 166 1.31 -3.74 24.00
C ARG A 166 1.98 -4.48 25.16
N LYS A 167 2.67 -3.73 26.01
CA LYS A 167 3.43 -4.26 27.15
C LYS A 167 2.55 -4.45 28.40
N GLU A 168 1.81 -3.42 28.81
CA GLU A 168 1.07 -3.43 30.08
C GLU A 168 -0.44 -3.65 29.92
N LYS A 169 -1.13 -3.94 31.03
CA LYS A 169 -2.61 -3.88 31.10
C LYS A 169 -3.01 -2.46 31.51
N ARG A 170 -3.52 -1.66 30.56
CA ARG A 170 -4.00 -0.30 30.81
C ARG A 170 -5.41 -0.12 30.27
N ARG A 171 -6.19 0.79 30.85
CA ARG A 171 -7.55 1.12 30.35
C ARG A 171 -7.49 1.86 29.00
N ARG A 172 -6.42 2.62 28.77
CA ARG A 172 -6.16 3.35 27.52
C ARG A 172 -4.78 2.97 27.04
N HIS A 173 -4.68 2.69 25.76
CA HIS A 173 -3.44 2.38 25.07
C HIS A 173 -3.20 3.46 24.02
N GLU A 174 -1.93 3.71 23.71
CA GLU A 174 -1.55 4.65 22.65
C GLU A 174 -2.01 4.15 21.28
N PHE A 175 -2.02 2.83 21.07
CA PHE A 175 -2.48 2.23 19.83
C PHE A 175 -3.77 1.43 20.04
N SER A 176 -4.78 1.76 19.25
CA SER A 176 -6.10 1.13 19.19
C SER A 176 -6.42 0.73 17.73
N VAL A 177 -7.47 -0.06 17.52
CA VAL A 177 -7.91 -0.45 16.16
C VAL A 177 -8.25 0.78 15.30
N HIS A 178 -8.74 1.86 15.93
CA HIS A 178 -8.98 3.13 15.25
C HIS A 178 -7.68 3.75 14.69
N GLY A 179 -6.51 3.36 15.20
CA GLY A 179 -5.22 3.72 14.64
C GLY A 179 -5.02 3.26 13.19
N PHE A 180 -5.60 2.12 12.78
CA PHE A 180 -5.58 1.68 11.37
C PHE A 180 -6.37 2.63 10.47
N ARG A 181 -7.53 3.10 10.94
CA ARG A 181 -8.32 4.09 10.22
C ARG A 181 -7.58 5.44 10.09
N LYS A 182 -6.86 5.86 11.13
CA LYS A 182 -5.98 7.04 11.07
C LYS A 182 -4.79 6.83 10.14
N TYR A 183 -4.23 5.63 10.11
CA TYR A 183 -3.16 5.25 9.19
C TYR A 183 -3.60 5.41 7.74
N PHE A 184 -4.75 4.84 7.37
CA PHE A 184 -5.33 5.00 6.03
C PHE A 184 -5.45 6.46 5.65
N LYS A 185 -6.17 7.26 6.47
CA LYS A 185 -6.39 8.69 6.19
C LYS A 185 -5.08 9.43 5.92
N THR A 186 -4.11 9.24 6.81
CA THR A 186 -2.82 9.95 6.76
C THR A 186 -2.02 9.55 5.52
N ARG A 187 -1.94 8.24 5.22
CA ARG A 187 -1.19 7.75 4.06
C ARG A 187 -1.87 8.11 2.75
N ALA A 188 -3.19 8.00 2.69
CA ALA A 188 -3.97 8.39 1.52
C ALA A 188 -3.74 9.86 1.14
N GLU A 189 -3.87 10.78 2.10
CA GLU A 189 -3.64 12.21 1.87
C GLU A 189 -2.17 12.49 1.50
N GLN A 190 -1.21 11.87 2.20
CA GLN A 190 0.23 12.04 1.90
C GLN A 190 0.63 11.52 0.51
N SER A 191 -0.10 10.53 -0.02
CA SER A 191 0.10 9.98 -1.36
C SER A 191 -0.62 10.75 -2.46
N GLY A 192 -1.19 11.92 -2.15
CA GLY A 192 -1.79 12.81 -3.14
C GLY A 192 -3.25 12.50 -3.50
N MET A 193 -3.96 11.71 -2.68
CA MET A 193 -5.42 11.65 -2.76
C MET A 193 -6.01 12.98 -2.30
N LYS A 194 -7.11 13.39 -2.93
CA LYS A 194 -7.84 14.59 -2.50
C LYS A 194 -8.44 14.32 -1.12
N PRO A 195 -8.24 15.20 -0.11
CA PRO A 195 -8.78 14.97 1.24
C PRO A 195 -10.29 14.71 1.24
N ILE A 196 -11.05 15.40 0.39
CA ILE A 196 -12.49 15.18 0.23
C ILE A 196 -12.84 13.76 -0.24
N ASN A 197 -12.04 13.17 -1.14
CA ASN A 197 -12.22 11.79 -1.60
C ASN A 197 -11.89 10.78 -0.48
N VAL A 198 -10.87 11.08 0.33
CA VAL A 198 -10.52 10.26 1.51
C VAL A 198 -11.67 10.25 2.51
N GLU A 199 -12.27 11.41 2.79
CA GLU A 199 -13.44 11.52 3.68
C GLU A 199 -14.66 10.75 3.14
N ILE A 200 -14.93 10.82 1.83
CA ILE A 200 -15.99 10.05 1.15
C ILE A 200 -15.76 8.54 1.29
N LEU A 201 -14.55 8.06 0.97
CA LEU A 201 -14.19 6.63 1.09
C LEU A 201 -14.18 6.13 2.53
N MET A 202 -14.13 7.04 3.50
CA MET A 202 -14.24 6.74 4.92
C MET A 202 -15.68 6.77 5.43
N GLY A 203 -16.66 7.17 4.62
CA GLY A 203 -18.05 7.34 5.03
C GLY A 203 -18.20 8.47 6.05
N HIS A 204 -17.57 9.61 5.78
CA HIS A 204 -17.80 10.87 6.49
C HIS A 204 -18.68 11.78 5.62
N SER A 205 -19.61 12.52 6.23
CA SER A 205 -20.28 13.62 5.55
C SER A 205 -19.28 14.74 5.32
N VAL A 206 -19.20 15.24 4.08
CA VAL A 206 -18.38 16.40 3.73
C VAL A 206 -19.19 17.70 3.83
N GLY A 207 -20.32 17.66 4.56
CA GLY A 207 -21.14 18.81 4.92
C GLY A 207 -21.81 19.44 3.70
N ILE A 208 -21.65 20.76 3.54
CA ILE A 208 -22.23 21.50 2.40
C ILE A 208 -21.70 20.96 1.06
N SER A 209 -20.49 20.40 1.05
CA SER A 209 -19.90 19.85 -0.18
C SER A 209 -20.59 18.57 -0.65
N ASP A 210 -21.40 17.88 0.17
CA ASP A 210 -22.11 16.64 -0.21
C ASP A 210 -23.06 16.87 -1.41
N SER A 211 -23.62 18.08 -1.54
CA SER A 211 -24.52 18.42 -2.65
C SER A 211 -23.79 18.82 -3.93
N TYR A 212 -22.58 19.36 -3.84
CA TYR A 212 -21.85 19.94 -4.97
C TYR A 212 -20.76 19.02 -5.53
N TYR A 213 -20.16 18.21 -4.68
CA TYR A 213 -19.04 17.34 -5.04
C TYR A 213 -19.47 15.89 -5.00
N ARG A 214 -19.84 15.35 -6.16
CA ARG A 214 -20.31 13.97 -6.34
C ARG A 214 -19.38 13.22 -7.29
N PRO A 215 -18.18 12.81 -6.84
CA PRO A 215 -17.28 12.04 -7.67
C PRO A 215 -17.91 10.70 -8.00
N THR A 216 -17.69 10.24 -9.23
CA THR A 216 -18.03 8.89 -9.64
C THR A 216 -17.14 7.87 -8.93
N GLU A 217 -17.61 6.63 -8.81
CA GLU A 217 -16.80 5.55 -8.23
C GLU A 217 -15.47 5.36 -8.97
N ASN A 218 -15.47 5.53 -10.30
CA ASN A 218 -14.26 5.46 -11.10
C ASN A 218 -13.26 6.58 -10.77
N GLU A 219 -13.73 7.81 -10.54
CA GLU A 219 -12.85 8.92 -10.12
C GLU A 219 -12.26 8.65 -8.74
N LEU A 220 -13.07 8.12 -7.80
CA LEU A 220 -12.60 7.71 -6.48
C LEU A 220 -11.56 6.59 -6.58
N LEU A 221 -11.78 5.61 -7.47
CA LEU A 221 -10.83 4.52 -7.71
C LEU A 221 -9.51 5.05 -8.28
N GLN A 222 -9.56 5.90 -9.31
CA GLN A 222 -8.34 6.48 -9.89
C GLN A 222 -7.54 7.30 -8.87
N ASP A 223 -8.24 8.03 -8.00
CA ASP A 223 -7.58 8.76 -6.91
C ASP A 223 -7.00 7.79 -5.87
N TYR A 224 -7.74 6.76 -5.47
CA TYR A 224 -7.30 5.71 -4.55
C TYR A 224 -6.03 4.98 -5.03
N LEU A 225 -5.93 4.69 -6.33
CA LEU A 225 -4.77 4.00 -6.90
C LEU A 225 -3.44 4.73 -6.62
N LYS A 226 -3.45 6.06 -6.46
CA LYS A 226 -2.27 6.86 -6.09
C LYS A 226 -1.70 6.51 -4.72
N ALA A 227 -2.55 6.08 -3.78
CA ALA A 227 -2.15 5.72 -2.43
C ALA A 227 -1.82 4.24 -2.24
N THR A 228 -2.10 3.39 -3.24
CA THR A 228 -1.96 1.94 -3.09
C THR A 228 -0.56 1.50 -2.68
N ASP A 229 0.49 2.18 -3.15
CA ASP A 229 1.87 1.86 -2.79
C ASP A 229 2.18 2.14 -1.32
N ALA A 230 1.65 3.24 -0.75
CA ALA A 230 1.82 3.56 0.67
C ALA A 230 0.94 2.70 1.61
N LEU A 231 -0.11 2.09 1.05
CA LEU A 231 -1.05 1.22 1.76
C LEU A 231 -0.73 -0.27 1.62
N THR A 232 0.20 -0.64 0.74
CA THR A 232 0.64 -2.04 0.53
C THR A 232 1.81 -2.35 1.46
N MET A 233 1.69 -3.41 2.26
CA MET A 233 2.68 -3.79 3.27
C MET A 233 3.73 -4.76 2.74
N SER A 234 3.38 -5.54 1.72
CA SER A 234 4.30 -6.49 1.07
C SER A 234 5.53 -5.79 0.52
N ARG A 235 6.72 -6.25 0.95
CA ARG A 235 8.02 -5.87 0.38
C ARG A 235 8.17 -6.34 -1.06
N GLU A 236 7.38 -7.32 -1.49
CA GLU A 236 7.51 -7.94 -2.82
C GLU A 236 7.18 -6.96 -3.95
N LYS A 237 6.27 -6.00 -3.73
CA LYS A 237 5.98 -4.96 -4.72
C LYS A 237 7.10 -3.93 -4.82
N GLN A 238 7.70 -3.55 -3.69
CA GLN A 238 8.88 -2.67 -3.66
C GLN A 238 10.06 -3.35 -4.37
N LEU A 239 10.30 -4.62 -4.07
CA LEU A 239 11.33 -5.45 -4.73
C LEU A 239 11.06 -5.62 -6.22
N ARG A 240 9.82 -5.88 -6.65
CA ARG A 240 9.47 -5.98 -8.08
C ARG A 240 9.67 -4.65 -8.82
N HIS A 241 9.27 -3.53 -8.21
CA HIS A 241 9.50 -2.21 -8.80
C HIS A 241 10.98 -1.86 -8.88
N GLU A 242 11.76 -2.21 -7.85
CA GLU A 242 13.21 -2.03 -7.82
C GLU A 242 13.90 -2.94 -8.87
N VAL A 243 13.47 -4.19 -9.00
CA VAL A 243 13.96 -5.11 -10.05
C VAL A 243 13.62 -4.61 -11.45
N GLU A 244 12.42 -4.08 -11.66
CA GLU A 244 12.03 -3.54 -12.98
C GLU A 244 12.82 -2.27 -13.32
N LYS A 245 13.03 -1.38 -12.34
CA LYS A 245 13.89 -0.21 -12.50
C LYS A 245 15.32 -0.60 -12.82
N LEU A 246 15.89 -1.57 -12.10
CA LEU A 246 17.22 -2.11 -12.35
C LEU A 246 17.33 -2.79 -13.73
N ARG A 247 16.25 -3.40 -14.24
CA ARG A 247 16.23 -3.97 -15.60
C ARG A 247 16.30 -2.90 -16.67
N VAL A 248 15.57 -1.79 -16.51
CA VAL A 248 15.64 -0.64 -17.43
C VAL A 248 17.03 -0.02 -17.40
N GLU A 249 17.56 0.25 -16.20
CA GLU A 249 18.92 0.81 -16.04
C GLU A 249 20.01 -0.11 -16.65
N ASN A 250 19.89 -1.43 -16.48
CA ASN A 250 20.82 -2.37 -17.14
C ASN A 250 20.69 -2.38 -18.67
N GLY A 251 19.47 -2.26 -19.21
CA GLY A 251 19.27 -2.15 -20.65
C GLY A 251 19.93 -0.90 -21.24
N GLU A 252 19.85 0.23 -20.54
CA GLU A 252 20.56 1.46 -20.92
C GLU A 252 22.08 1.30 -20.88
N ILE A 253 22.61 0.62 -19.85
CA ILE A 253 24.04 0.31 -19.73
C ILE A 253 24.51 -0.58 -20.89
N ASP A 254 23.73 -1.58 -21.29
CA ASP A 254 24.09 -2.46 -22.40
C ASP A 254 24.11 -1.72 -23.75
N ILE A 255 23.17 -0.81 -23.96
CA ILE A 255 23.18 0.10 -25.12
C ILE A 255 24.42 1.01 -25.09
N MET A 256 24.76 1.58 -23.92
CA MET A 256 25.95 2.42 -23.77
C MET A 256 27.24 1.63 -24.03
N LYS A 257 27.36 0.39 -23.54
CA LYS A 257 28.51 -0.47 -23.80
C LYS A 257 28.67 -0.77 -25.28
N LYS A 258 27.57 -1.05 -25.98
CA LYS A 258 27.58 -1.28 -27.43
C LYS A 258 28.05 -0.03 -28.17
N ASN A 259 27.48 1.14 -27.86
CA ASN A 259 27.89 2.41 -28.46
C ASN A 259 29.36 2.74 -28.16
N TYR A 260 29.85 2.45 -26.96
CA TYR A 260 31.25 2.64 -26.59
C TYR A 260 32.17 1.72 -27.40
N LEU A 261 31.79 0.46 -27.60
CA LEU A 261 32.56 -0.50 -28.40
C LEU A 261 32.60 -0.07 -29.88
N ASP A 262 31.46 0.33 -30.44
CA ASP A 262 31.37 0.85 -31.82
C ASP A 262 32.20 2.13 -32.00
N MET A 263 32.15 3.03 -31.03
CA MET A 263 32.98 4.25 -31.01
C MET A 263 34.47 3.90 -30.95
N LYS A 264 34.86 2.94 -30.10
CA LYS A 264 36.25 2.51 -29.97
C LYS A 264 36.77 1.89 -31.28
N LEU A 265 35.97 1.05 -31.92
CA LEU A 265 36.31 0.46 -33.22
C LEU A 265 36.46 1.55 -34.31
N SER A 266 35.59 2.57 -34.28
CA SER A 266 35.70 3.71 -35.20
C SER A 266 36.97 4.52 -34.96
N LEU A 267 37.40 4.70 -33.71
CA LEU A 267 38.65 5.38 -33.36
C LEU A 267 39.86 4.58 -33.85
N GLU A 268 39.92 3.27 -33.59
CA GLU A 268 41.01 2.40 -34.07
C GLU A 268 41.14 2.45 -35.61
N ASN A 269 40.02 2.39 -36.33
CA ASN A 269 40.02 2.54 -37.79
C ASN A 269 40.49 3.92 -38.27
N LYS A 270 40.17 4.99 -37.53
CA LYS A 270 40.65 6.34 -37.84
C LYS A 270 42.15 6.48 -37.56
N ASP A 271 42.64 5.90 -36.47
CA ASP A 271 44.07 5.91 -36.14
C ASP A 271 44.89 5.17 -37.22
N GLU A 272 44.39 4.05 -37.73
CA GLU A 272 45.00 3.38 -38.89
C GLU A 272 45.01 4.26 -40.14
N GLN A 273 43.91 4.95 -40.45
CA GLN A 273 43.85 5.87 -41.59
C GLN A 273 44.82 7.04 -41.44
N VAL A 274 44.92 7.60 -40.23
CA VAL A 274 45.87 8.68 -39.91
C VAL A 274 47.29 8.19 -40.07
N GLY A 275 47.61 6.97 -39.62
CA GLY A 275 48.92 6.34 -39.84
C GLY A 275 49.27 6.26 -41.33
N ARG A 276 48.36 5.72 -42.16
CA ARG A 276 48.57 5.62 -43.61
C ARG A 276 48.73 6.99 -44.29
N LEU A 277 47.96 8.00 -43.86
CA LEU A 277 48.09 9.37 -44.36
C LEU A 277 49.41 10.01 -43.94
N SER A 278 49.89 9.73 -42.73
CA SER A 278 51.21 10.19 -42.27
C SER A 278 52.32 9.61 -43.14
N ASP A 279 52.25 8.32 -43.47
CA ASP A 279 53.23 7.66 -44.33
C ASP A 279 53.23 8.23 -45.76
N THR A 280 52.06 8.49 -46.34
CA THR A 280 51.97 9.10 -47.69
C THR A 280 52.46 10.53 -47.72
N VAL A 281 52.21 11.32 -46.67
CA VAL A 281 52.74 12.68 -46.54
C VAL A 281 54.27 12.67 -46.44
N ALA A 282 54.86 11.73 -45.71
CA ALA A 282 56.32 11.58 -45.64
C ALA A 282 56.93 11.31 -47.03
N VAL A 283 56.35 10.37 -47.79
CA VAL A 283 56.81 10.06 -49.16
C VAL A 283 56.67 11.26 -50.09
N LEU A 284 55.56 11.99 -50.05
CA LEU A 284 55.37 13.19 -50.88
C LEU A 284 56.34 14.31 -50.50
N SER A 285 56.63 14.48 -49.20
CA SER A 285 57.62 15.44 -48.73
C SER A 285 59.03 15.12 -49.27
N ASP A 286 59.42 13.85 -49.27
CA ASP A 286 60.71 13.42 -49.82
C ASP A 286 60.78 13.66 -51.34
N GLN A 287 59.72 13.34 -52.07
CA GLN A 287 59.62 13.62 -53.51
C GLN A 287 59.66 15.11 -53.83
N TYR A 288 58.96 15.93 -53.03
CA TYR A 288 58.96 17.38 -53.18
C TYR A 288 60.37 17.95 -52.97
N ASN A 289 61.07 17.53 -51.91
CA ASN A 289 62.44 17.95 -51.64
C ASN A 289 63.38 17.60 -52.80
N LEU A 290 63.29 16.38 -53.34
CA LEU A 290 64.04 15.95 -54.53
C LEU A 290 63.79 16.88 -55.74
N LEU A 291 62.53 17.15 -56.06
CA LEU A 291 62.13 18.07 -57.14
C LEU A 291 62.67 19.49 -56.95
N VAL A 292 62.63 20.01 -55.72
CA VAL A 292 63.20 21.32 -55.39
C VAL A 292 64.70 21.35 -55.68
N THR A 293 65.46 20.35 -55.24
CA THR A 293 66.90 20.24 -55.57
C THR A 293 67.17 20.14 -57.07
N GLU A 294 66.34 19.41 -57.82
CA GLU A 294 66.48 19.26 -59.27
C GLU A 294 66.23 20.60 -60.00
N ILE A 295 65.20 21.34 -59.58
CA ILE A 295 64.88 22.68 -60.11
C ILE A 295 66.00 23.67 -59.79
N GLU A 296 66.58 23.63 -58.59
CA GLU A 296 67.72 24.48 -58.23
C GLU A 296 68.97 24.17 -59.07
N ARG A 297 69.20 22.90 -59.43
CA ARG A 297 70.27 22.52 -60.36
C ARG A 297 70.05 23.07 -61.77
N LEU A 298 68.82 23.01 -62.28
CA LEU A 298 68.48 23.49 -63.63
C LEU A 298 68.51 25.02 -63.78
N LYS A 299 68.49 25.77 -62.68
CA LYS A 299 68.59 27.25 -62.66
C LYS A 299 70.03 27.78 -62.64
N LYS A 300 71.04 26.92 -62.54
CA LYS A 300 72.47 27.27 -62.65
C LYS A 300 72.97 27.02 -64.07
#